data_AF-A0AAD1Y1X3-F1
#
_entry.id   AF-A0AAD1Y1X3-F1
#
_cell.length_a   1.000
_cell.length_b   1.000
_cell.length_c   1.000
_cell.angle_alpha   90.00
_cell.angle_beta   90.00
_cell.angle_gamma   90.00
#
_symmetry.space_group_name_H-M   'P 1'
#
loop_
_entity.id
_entity.type
_entity.pdbx_description
1 polymer ?
#
loop_
_entity_poly.entity_id
_entity_poly.type
_entity_poly.pdbx_seq_one_letter_code
_entity_poly.pdbx_strand_id
1 'polypeptide(L)'
;MAMTLKAKTQGVRFLFNTWKSTDTLTYVWIILGTILLSLLYETSSFYLARLEKQYYPTKPEKTKCCKEKGKTKPNAFQKSLMVAVNLVKQILGYTLMLLIMTFNFGVILSLILSRVIANFGFGVLGDILKIRAKHG
;
A
#
# COMPACT_ATOMS: atom_id res chain seq x y z
N MET A 1 38.29 6.76 28.01
CA MET A 1 38.55 5.74 26.98
C MET A 1 37.30 5.65 26.10
N ALA A 2 37.26 6.46 25.05
CA ALA A 2 36.09 6.63 24.21
C ALA A 2 36.04 5.54 23.14
N MET A 3 35.12 4.59 23.25
CA MET A 3 34.78 3.70 22.14
C MET A 3 33.71 4.37 21.27
N THR A 4 34.15 5.19 20.33
CA THR A 4 33.31 5.67 19.24
C THR A 4 33.08 4.51 18.27
N LEU A 5 31.95 3.82 18.42
CA LEU A 5 31.40 2.90 17.42
C LEU A 5 31.03 3.70 16.16
N LYS A 6 32.03 3.97 15.32
CA LYS A 6 31.85 4.54 13.99
C LYS A 6 31.35 3.42 13.08
N ALA A 7 30.05 3.15 13.12
CA ALA A 7 29.40 2.26 12.18
C ALA A 7 29.72 2.75 10.76
N LYS A 8 30.50 1.96 10.03
CA LYS A 8 30.95 2.26 8.67
C LYS A 8 29.74 2.18 7.73
N THR A 9 29.00 3.27 7.59
CA THR A 9 27.93 3.45 6.61
C THR A 9 28.54 3.58 5.22
N GLN A 10 28.89 2.44 4.61
CA GLN A 10 29.28 2.42 3.20
C GLN A 10 28.06 2.80 2.35
N GLY A 11 28.26 3.74 1.42
CA GLY A 11 27.18 4.41 0.69
C GLY A 11 26.27 3.46 -0.09
N VAL A 12 25.18 3.03 0.56
CA VAL A 12 24.09 2.29 -0.07
C VAL A 12 23.25 3.29 -0.86
N ARG A 13 23.06 3.02 -2.15
CA ARG A 13 22.21 3.82 -3.05
C ARG A 13 20.82 3.23 -3.03
N PHE A 14 19.83 4.03 -2.64
CA PHE A 14 18.46 3.52 -2.46
C PHE A 14 17.59 3.66 -3.70
N LEU A 15 17.64 4.79 -4.43
CA LEU A 15 16.78 4.98 -5.63
C LEU A 15 17.30 6.05 -6.62
N PHE A 16 17.72 7.22 -6.13
CA PHE A 16 18.32 8.30 -6.93
C PHE A 16 19.71 8.62 -6.40
N ASN A 17 20.62 9.13 -7.24
CA ASN A 17 21.99 9.48 -6.85
C ASN A 17 22.07 10.47 -5.66
N THR A 18 21.00 11.22 -5.41
CA THR A 18 20.86 12.19 -4.32
C THR A 18 20.55 11.53 -2.96
N TRP A 19 20.09 10.27 -2.93
CA TRP A 19 19.74 9.55 -1.70
C TRP A 19 20.90 8.69 -1.21
N LYS A 20 21.94 9.34 -0.67
CA LYS A 20 23.00 8.69 0.11
C LYS A 20 22.77 8.94 1.59
N SER A 21 22.66 7.88 2.39
CA SER A 21 22.66 8.01 3.85
C SER A 21 24.09 8.06 4.36
N THR A 22 24.66 9.26 4.49
CA THR A 22 25.91 9.48 5.24
C THR A 22 25.68 9.33 6.75
N ASP A 23 24.45 9.60 7.20
CA ASP A 23 24.08 9.71 8.61
C ASP A 23 22.98 8.72 9.01
N THR A 24 23.03 8.24 10.26
CA THR A 24 22.05 7.33 10.87
C THR A 24 20.63 7.92 10.85
N LEU A 25 20.52 9.24 10.97
CA LEU A 25 19.24 9.96 10.97
C LEU A 25 18.59 9.90 9.57
N THR A 26 19.37 10.09 8.51
CA THR A 26 18.91 9.93 7.12
C THR A 26 18.45 8.50 6.85
N TYR A 27 19.13 7.51 7.43
CA TYR A 27 18.71 6.10 7.32
C TYR A 27 17.35 5.83 7.98
N VAL A 28 17.10 6.40 9.18
CA VAL A 28 15.77 6.29 9.83
C VAL A 28 14.68 6.95 8.99
N TRP A 29 14.94 8.10 8.38
CA TRP A 29 14.00 8.75 7.46
C TRP A 29 13.71 7.91 6.22
N ILE A 30 14.72 7.24 5.67
CA ILE A 30 14.54 6.32 4.54
C ILE A 30 13.62 5.17 4.97
N ILE A 31 13.88 4.55 6.12
CA ILE A 31 13.01 3.47 6.64
C ILE A 31 11.58 3.98 6.83
N LEU A 32 11.39 5.14 7.47
CA LEU A 32 10.06 5.71 7.70
C LEU A 32 9.35 6.04 6.38
N GLY A 33 10.08 6.57 5.40
CA GLY A 33 9.59 6.79 4.04
C GLY A 33 9.18 5.49 3.35
N THR A 34 9.95 4.41 3.48
CA THR A 34 9.60 3.10 2.90
C THR A 34 8.34 2.50 3.53
N ILE A 35 8.16 2.64 4.85
CA ILE A 35 6.94 2.22 5.55
C ILE A 35 5.75 2.99 5.01
N LEU A 36 5.86 4.33 4.93
CA LEU A 36 4.79 5.18 4.42
C LEU A 36 4.43 4.82 2.97
N LEU A 37 5.43 4.58 2.12
CA LEU A 37 5.23 4.18 0.72
C LEU A 37 4.50 2.83 0.60
N SER A 38 4.87 1.87 1.46
CA SER A 38 4.22 0.56 1.52
C SER A 38 2.77 0.66 2.00
N LEU A 39 2.49 1.48 3.02
CA LEU A 39 1.13 1.71 3.50
C LEU A 39 0.27 2.37 2.42
N LEU A 40 0.81 3.34 1.68
CA LEU A 40 0.11 3.98 0.56
C LEU A 40 -0.24 2.97 -0.53
N TYR A 41 0.69 2.09 -0.90
CA TYR A 41 0.45 1.03 -1.88
C TYR A 41 -0.70 0.09 -1.45
N GLU A 42 -0.69 -0.33 -0.19
CA GLU A 42 -1.73 -1.22 0.35
C GLU A 42 -3.09 -0.50 0.41
N THR A 43 -3.08 0.78 0.80
CA THR A 43 -4.29 1.63 0.83
C THR A 43 -4.89 1.78 -0.56
N SER A 44 -4.07 2.07 -1.58
CA SER A 44 -4.54 2.17 -2.98
C SER A 44 -5.10 0.84 -3.48
N SER A 45 -4.46 -0.27 -3.11
CA SER A 45 -4.93 -1.61 -3.47
C SER A 45 -6.29 -1.94 -2.84
N PHE A 46 -6.45 -1.63 -1.55
CA PHE A 46 -7.72 -1.83 -0.84
C PHE A 46 -8.84 -0.93 -1.39
N TYR A 47 -8.53 0.32 -1.68
CA TYR A 47 -9.48 1.26 -2.26
C TYR A 47 -9.93 0.80 -3.65
N LEU A 48 -8.99 0.37 -4.50
CA LEU A 48 -9.29 -0.15 -5.83
C LEU A 48 -10.16 -1.42 -5.75
N ALA A 49 -9.83 -2.35 -4.84
CA ALA A 49 -10.63 -3.56 -4.61
C ALA A 49 -12.08 -3.23 -4.18
N ARG A 50 -12.28 -2.17 -3.38
CA ARG A 50 -13.63 -1.71 -3.02
C ARG A 50 -14.39 -1.11 -4.19
N LEU A 51 -13.73 -0.28 -4.98
CA LEU A 51 -14.35 0.28 -6.19
C LEU A 51 -14.72 -0.84 -7.16
N GLU A 52 -13.81 -1.78 -7.43
CA GLU A 52 -14.09 -2.92 -8.31
C GLU A 52 -15.29 -3.74 -7.81
N LYS A 53 -15.35 -4.05 -6.51
CA LYS A 53 -16.50 -4.76 -5.93
C LYS A 53 -17.82 -3.99 -6.08
N GLN A 54 -17.77 -2.65 -6.00
CA GLN A 54 -18.95 -1.80 -6.10
C GLN A 54 -19.48 -1.68 -7.53
N TYR A 55 -18.62 -1.58 -8.54
CA TYR A 55 -19.03 -1.35 -9.94
C TYR A 55 -18.98 -2.60 -10.83
N TYR A 56 -18.15 -3.58 -10.48
CA TYR A 56 -17.96 -4.85 -11.18
C TYR A 56 -18.08 -6.02 -10.20
N PRO A 57 -19.24 -6.21 -9.55
CA PRO A 57 -19.45 -7.40 -8.73
C PRO A 57 -19.27 -8.64 -9.61
N THR A 58 -18.36 -9.53 -9.19
CA THR A 58 -18.17 -10.83 -9.83
C THR A 58 -19.53 -11.51 -9.92
N LYS A 59 -19.99 -11.82 -11.14
CA LYS A 59 -21.33 -12.38 -11.36
C LYS A 59 -21.50 -13.58 -10.43
N PRO A 60 -22.55 -13.62 -9.58
CA PRO A 60 -22.81 -14.81 -8.81
C PRO A 60 -23.04 -15.95 -9.79
N GLU A 61 -22.29 -17.02 -9.62
CA GLU A 61 -22.54 -18.26 -10.30
C GLU A 61 -23.97 -18.72 -9.94
N LYS A 62 -24.88 -18.50 -10.89
CA LYS A 62 -26.27 -19.00 -10.97
C LYS A 62 -26.96 -19.29 -9.63
N THR A 63 -27.11 -18.31 -8.76
CA THR A 63 -28.10 -18.39 -7.66
C THR A 63 -29.28 -17.50 -8.01
N LYS A 64 -30.32 -18.14 -8.54
CA LYS A 64 -31.66 -17.54 -8.68
C LYS A 64 -32.20 -17.23 -7.27
N CYS A 65 -33.09 -16.24 -7.21
CA CYS A 65 -33.87 -15.81 -6.04
C CYS A 65 -33.14 -14.84 -5.10
N CYS A 66 -32.97 -13.60 -5.56
CA CYS A 66 -33.47 -12.39 -4.89
C CYS A 66 -33.15 -11.19 -5.80
N LYS A 67 -34.10 -10.24 -5.92
CA LYS A 67 -33.95 -9.04 -6.77
C LYS A 67 -32.64 -8.33 -6.44
N GLU A 68 -31.70 -8.28 -7.39
CA GLU A 68 -30.49 -7.44 -7.32
C GLU A 68 -30.91 -5.99 -7.14
N LYS A 69 -30.75 -5.45 -5.91
CA LYS A 69 -30.96 -4.02 -5.64
C LYS A 69 -29.94 -3.21 -6.43
N GLY A 70 -30.43 -2.38 -7.35
CA GLY A 70 -29.78 -1.16 -7.88
C GLY A 70 -28.33 -1.30 -8.35
N LYS A 71 -28.13 -1.76 -9.59
CA LYS A 71 -26.83 -1.69 -10.28
C LYS A 71 -26.55 -0.24 -10.69
N THR A 72 -25.72 0.47 -9.93
CA THR A 72 -25.27 1.82 -10.32
C THR A 72 -24.18 1.69 -11.37
N LYS A 73 -24.49 2.05 -12.63
CA LYS A 73 -23.47 2.12 -13.69
C LYS A 73 -22.41 3.18 -13.28
N PRO A 74 -21.11 2.89 -13.43
CA PRO A 74 -20.08 3.88 -13.09
C PRO A 74 -20.16 5.08 -14.03
N ASN A 75 -20.12 6.28 -13.45
CA ASN A 75 -19.99 7.52 -14.21
C ASN A 75 -18.60 7.61 -14.86
N ALA A 76 -18.45 8.41 -15.92
CA ALA A 76 -17.16 8.60 -16.60
C ALA A 76 -16.04 9.05 -15.63
N PHE A 77 -16.39 9.88 -14.65
CA PHE A 77 -15.47 10.29 -13.58
C PHE A 77 -14.97 9.12 -12.73
N GLN A 78 -15.84 8.19 -12.36
CA GLN A 78 -15.48 7.03 -11.53
C GLN A 78 -14.58 6.05 -12.30
N LYS A 79 -14.81 5.89 -13.61
CA LYS A 79 -13.89 5.14 -14.49
C LYS A 79 -12.52 5.78 -14.57
N SER A 80 -12.47 7.11 -14.76
CA SER A 80 -11.21 7.86 -14.77
C SER A 80 -10.47 7.71 -13.44
N LEU A 81 -11.18 7.79 -12.31
CA LEU A 81 -10.62 7.64 -10.98
C LEU A 81 -10.06 6.23 -10.73
N MET A 82 -10.74 5.17 -11.18
CA MET A 82 -10.18 3.81 -11.14
C MET A 82 -8.86 3.70 -11.91
N VAL A 83 -8.80 4.23 -13.13
CA VAL A 83 -7.59 4.19 -13.96
C VAL A 83 -6.46 4.98 -13.29
N ALA A 84 -6.75 6.18 -12.77
CA ALA A 84 -5.78 7.00 -12.07
C ALA A 84 -5.19 6.29 -10.84
N VAL A 85 -6.05 5.70 -10.00
CA VAL A 85 -5.60 4.93 -8.82
C VAL A 85 -4.77 3.71 -9.25
N ASN A 86 -5.16 3.03 -10.34
CA ASN A 86 -4.41 1.88 -10.84
C ASN A 86 -3.01 2.26 -11.33
N LEU A 87 -2.87 3.40 -12.02
CA LEU A 87 -1.57 3.92 -12.45
C LEU A 87 -0.68 4.28 -11.26
N VAL A 88 -1.23 4.97 -10.26
CA VAL A 88 -0.50 5.31 -9.02
C VAL A 88 -0.03 4.04 -8.30
N LYS A 89 -0.91 3.04 -8.18
CA LYS A 89 -0.55 1.72 -7.61
C LYS A 89 0.60 1.06 -8.38
N GLN A 90 0.57 1.11 -9.72
CA GLN A 90 1.62 0.52 -10.54
C GLN A 90 2.98 1.20 -10.30
N ILE A 91 3.00 2.53 -10.25
CA ILE A 91 4.22 3.32 -9.95
C ILE A 91 4.76 2.95 -8.57
N LEU A 92 3.91 2.98 -7.54
CA LEU A 92 4.29 2.60 -6.18
C LEU A 92 4.81 1.17 -6.11
N GLY A 93 4.20 0.23 -6.84
CA GLY A 93 4.64 -1.16 -6.94
C GLY A 93 6.06 -1.29 -7.50
N TYR A 94 6.38 -0.57 -8.58
CA TYR A 94 7.74 -0.56 -9.12
C TYR A 94 8.74 0.10 -8.17
N THR A 95 8.36 1.19 -7.50
CA THR A 95 9.23 1.82 -6.50
C THR A 95 9.54 0.88 -5.34
N LEU A 96 8.54 0.16 -4.82
CA LEU A 96 8.73 -0.84 -3.77
C LEU A 96 9.61 -2.01 -4.24
N MET A 97 9.42 -2.47 -5.48
CA MET A 97 10.27 -3.50 -6.07
C MET A 97 11.73 -3.05 -6.17
N LEU A 98 12.00 -1.81 -6.60
CA LEU A 98 13.35 -1.23 -6.63
C LEU A 98 13.97 -1.14 -5.23
N LEU A 99 13.18 -0.78 -4.21
CA LEU A 99 13.64 -0.74 -2.82
C LEU A 99 14.06 -2.13 -2.32
N ILE A 100 13.31 -3.19 -2.64
CA ILE A 100 13.65 -4.56 -2.25
C ILE A 100 14.97 -5.01 -2.91
N MET A 101 15.20 -4.62 -4.17
CA MET A 101 16.42 -4.94 -4.91
C MET A 101 17.69 -4.30 -4.33
N THR A 102 17.58 -3.37 -3.38
CA THR A 102 18.75 -2.81 -2.69
C THR A 102 19.35 -3.76 -1.64
N PHE A 103 18.72 -4.92 -1.40
CA PHE A 103 19.13 -5.95 -0.43
C PHE A 103 19.45 -5.41 0.97
N ASN A 104 18.84 -4.27 1.35
CA ASN A 104 19.00 -3.70 2.68
C ASN A 104 18.04 -4.39 3.65
N PHE A 105 18.59 -5.16 4.61
CA PHE A 105 17.78 -5.92 5.56
C PHE A 105 16.79 -5.06 6.34
N GLY A 106 17.18 -3.85 6.74
CA GLY A 106 16.29 -2.94 7.47
C GLY A 106 15.09 -2.47 6.64
N VAL A 107 15.29 -2.23 5.35
CA VAL A 107 14.20 -1.87 4.42
C VAL A 107 13.30 -3.06 4.15
N ILE A 108 13.84 -4.27 4.00
CA ILE A 108 13.02 -5.47 3.79
C ILE A 108 12.16 -5.76 5.02
N LEU A 109 12.75 -5.68 6.22
CA LEU A 109 12.03 -5.89 7.47
C LEU A 109 10.92 -4.85 7.67
N SER A 110 11.18 -3.58 7.36
CA SER A 110 10.19 -2.51 7.48
C SER A 110 9.00 -2.73 6.54
N LEU A 111 9.23 -3.22 5.32
CA LEU A 111 8.19 -3.56 4.34
C LEU A 111 7.30 -4.74 4.76
N ILE A 112 7.89 -5.74 5.41
CA ILE A 112 7.11 -6.87 5.94
C ILE A 112 6.24 -6.39 7.10
N LEU A 113 6.81 -5.64 8.04
CA LEU A 113 6.08 -5.09 9.19
C LEU A 113 4.94 -4.17 8.75
N SER A 114 5.18 -3.26 7.81
CA SER A 114 4.15 -2.36 7.30
C SER A 114 2.99 -3.11 6.67
N ARG A 115 3.24 -4.19 5.92
CA ARG A 115 2.19 -5.04 5.34
C ARG A 115 1.36 -5.76 6.39
N VAL A 116 2.00 -6.32 7.42
CA VAL A 116 1.28 -6.97 8.53
C VAL A 116 0.35 -5.98 9.21
N ILE A 117 0.86 -4.77 9.53
CA ILE A 117 0.09 -3.70 10.15
C ILE A 117 -1.07 -3.26 9.25
N ALA A 118 -0.81 -3.06 7.95
CA ALA A 118 -1.82 -2.63 7.00
C ALA A 118 -2.93 -3.67 6.84
N ASN A 119 -2.59 -4.95 6.68
CA ASN A 119 -3.56 -6.02 6.51
C ASN A 119 -4.48 -6.14 7.75
N PHE A 120 -3.89 -6.04 8.95
CA PHE A 120 -4.67 -6.01 10.18
C PHE A 120 -5.59 -4.79 10.25
N GLY A 121 -5.07 -3.60 9.94
CA GLY A 121 -5.84 -2.36 9.93
C GLY A 121 -7.01 -2.36 8.94
N PHE A 122 -6.79 -2.83 7.71
CA PHE A 122 -7.84 -2.93 6.69
C PHE A 122 -8.87 -4.02 6.99
N GLY A 123 -8.46 -5.12 7.64
CA GLY A 123 -9.37 -6.15 8.14
C GLY A 123 -10.36 -5.57 9.15
N VAL A 124 -9.84 -4.93 10.21
CA VAL A 124 -10.67 -4.27 11.24
C VAL A 124 -11.57 -3.19 10.63
N LEU A 125 -11.03 -2.37 9.71
CA LEU A 125 -11.80 -1.33 9.02
C LEU A 125 -12.92 -1.92 8.15
N GLY A 126 -12.69 -3.09 7.55
CA GLY A 126 -13.70 -3.84 6.80
C GLY A 126 -14.89 -4.23 7.67
N ASP A 127 -14.63 -4.77 8.85
CA ASP A 127 -15.66 -5.20 9.80
C ASP A 127 -16.48 -4.03 10.34
N ILE A 128 -15.82 -2.92 10.70
CA ILE A 128 -16.49 -1.70 11.17
C ILE A 128 -17.46 -1.17 10.11
N LEU A 129 -17.04 -1.12 8.85
CA LEU A 129 -17.89 -0.63 7.77
C LEU A 129 -19.06 -1.56 7.45
N LYS A 130 -18.87 -2.88 7.63
CA LYS A 130 -19.96 -3.85 7.51
C LYS A 130 -21.01 -3.68 8.60
N ILE A 131 -20.59 -3.40 9.84
CA ILE A 131 -21.51 -3.09 10.95
C ILE A 131 -22.30 -1.82 10.64
N ARG A 132 -21.62 -0.75 10.20
CA ARG A 132 -22.25 0.53 9.87
C ARG A 132 -23.27 0.41 8.73
N ALA A 133 -22.98 -0.39 7.70
CA ALA A 133 -23.89 -0.64 6.59
C ALA A 133 -25.11 -1.51 6.95
N LYS A 134 -25.10 -2.20 8.11
CA LYS A 134 -26.24 -3.01 8.58
C LYS A 134 -27.21 -2.21 9.46
N HIS A 135 -26.76 -1.07 10.00
CA HIS A 135 -27.52 -0.23 10.94
C HIS A 135 -27.97 1.13 10.36
N GLY A 136 -27.67 1.42 9.08
CA GLY A 136 -28.16 2.59 8.36
C GLY A 136 -28.94 2.18 7.12
#